data_AF-A0A944C569-F1
#
_entry.id   AF-A0A944C569-F1
#
_cell.length_a   1.000
_cell.length_b   1.000
_cell.length_c   1.000
_cell.angle_alpha   90.00
_cell.angle_beta   90.00
_cell.angle_gamma   90.00
#
_symmetry.space_group_name_H-M   'P 1'
#
loop_
_entity.id
_entity.type
_entity.pdbx_description
1 polymer ?
#
loop_
_entity_poly.entity_id
_entity_poly.type
_entity_poly.pdbx_seq_one_letter_code
_entity_poly.pdbx_strand_id
1 'polypeptide(L)'
;NGGTVILTNRSGVKDKFNKCIMQQLPTVYRSLVGAYIEEYDPIGYDNATIRLSDGSVYKCRQWCDVIQPETAETVATYNSEFYKGKTAITRNHYGNGTVYYIGTVCEKSLYNRIVKDILVDTGIPYVDGLPDNVEITTRTGDGIEARFIFNNTNKEQSLMLDGGEICLAPFEMKTDIKKM
;
A
#
# COMPACT_ATOMS: atom_id res chain seq x y z
N ASN A 1 -13.31 -15.58 8.28
CA ASN A 1 -12.65 -15.08 7.05
C ASN A 1 -11.27 -14.55 7.40
N GLY A 2 -10.30 -14.59 6.48
CA GLY A 2 -8.89 -14.25 6.71
C GLY A 2 -8.28 -13.34 5.65
N GLY A 3 -9.03 -12.33 5.18
CA GLY A 3 -8.53 -11.39 4.19
C GLY A 3 -7.52 -10.39 4.76
N THR A 4 -6.73 -9.80 3.88
CA THR A 4 -5.87 -8.65 4.19
C THR A 4 -6.53 -7.36 3.74
N VAL A 5 -6.61 -6.36 4.62
CA VAL A 5 -7.19 -5.06 4.33
C VAL A 5 -6.17 -3.96 4.60
N ILE A 6 -6.09 -2.98 3.70
CA ILE A 6 -5.35 -1.73 3.95
C ILE A 6 -6.36 -0.59 4.04
N LEU A 7 -6.32 0.13 5.15
CA LEU A 7 -7.02 1.40 5.34
C LEU A 7 -5.99 2.52 5.42
N THR A 8 -6.39 3.72 5.00
CA THR A 8 -5.53 4.91 5.07
C THR A 8 -6.16 5.98 5.94
N ASN A 9 -5.39 7.04 6.20
CA ASN A 9 -5.87 8.25 6.84
C ASN A 9 -7.24 8.69 6.31
N ARG A 10 -8.07 9.23 7.22
CA ARG A 10 -9.46 9.65 6.94
C ARG A 10 -10.46 8.52 6.64
N SER A 11 -10.08 7.25 6.83
CA SER A 11 -11.06 6.15 6.84
C SER A 11 -11.99 6.26 8.05
N GLY A 12 -13.28 6.02 7.85
CA GLY A 12 -14.27 6.00 8.94
C GLY A 12 -14.63 7.37 9.51
N VAL A 13 -14.40 8.48 8.79
CA VAL A 13 -14.71 9.82 9.32
C VAL A 13 -16.21 10.14 9.30
N LYS A 14 -16.92 9.69 8.27
CA LYS A 14 -18.31 10.09 8.01
C LYS A 14 -19.22 8.91 7.71
N ASP A 15 -20.50 9.09 7.98
CA ASP A 15 -21.55 8.16 7.58
C ASP A 15 -21.96 8.36 6.10
N LYS A 16 -22.91 7.52 5.64
CA LYS A 16 -23.46 7.57 4.28
C LYS A 16 -24.19 8.87 3.92
N PHE A 17 -24.47 9.73 4.90
CA PHE A 17 -25.12 11.03 4.74
C PHE A 17 -24.12 12.18 4.89
N ASN A 18 -22.81 11.90 4.80
CA ASN A 18 -21.73 12.89 4.91
C ASN A 18 -21.67 13.58 6.30
N LYS A 19 -22.23 12.95 7.34
CA LYS A 19 -22.14 13.45 8.72
C LYS A 19 -20.95 12.82 9.43
N CYS A 20 -20.20 13.63 10.18
CA CYS A 20 -19.12 13.11 11.03
C CYS A 20 -19.71 12.15 12.08
N ILE A 21 -19.07 10.99 12.21
CA ILE A 21 -19.40 10.03 13.27
C ILE A 21 -18.72 10.53 14.54
N MET A 22 -19.49 10.87 15.57
CA MET A 22 -19.00 11.48 16.81
C MET A 22 -18.35 10.46 17.76
N GLN A 23 -17.33 9.76 17.26
CA GLN A 23 -16.50 8.78 17.96
C GLN A 23 -15.03 8.99 17.58
N GLN A 24 -14.09 8.43 18.35
CA GLN A 24 -12.67 8.47 18.00
C GLN A 24 -12.43 7.76 16.66
N LEU A 25 -11.66 8.38 15.77
CA LEU A 25 -11.29 7.80 14.48
C LEU A 25 -10.41 6.54 14.68
N PRO A 26 -10.46 5.54 13.79
CA PRO A 26 -11.26 5.47 12.56
C PRO A 26 -12.70 4.95 12.79
N THR A 27 -13.31 5.29 13.93
CA THR A 27 -14.71 5.05 14.33
C THR A 27 -15.11 3.58 14.19
N VAL A 28 -15.95 3.26 13.22
CA VAL A 28 -16.45 1.93 12.90
C VAL A 28 -15.35 0.93 12.55
N TYR A 29 -14.15 1.41 12.21
CA TYR A 29 -12.99 0.57 11.92
C TYR A 29 -12.02 0.43 13.10
N ARG A 30 -12.24 1.08 14.25
CA ARG A 30 -11.29 1.07 15.38
C ARG A 30 -10.91 -0.35 15.80
N SER A 31 -11.90 -1.22 16.06
CA SER A 31 -11.65 -2.59 16.48
C SER A 31 -10.93 -3.42 15.39
N LEU A 32 -11.22 -3.13 14.12
CA LEU A 32 -10.59 -3.79 12.97
C LEU A 32 -9.12 -3.38 12.83
N VAL A 33 -8.86 -2.08 12.93
CA VAL A 33 -7.52 -1.48 12.89
C VAL A 33 -6.71 -1.78 14.15
N GLY A 34 -7.38 -2.08 15.27
CA GLY A 34 -6.73 -2.34 16.56
C GLY A 34 -6.03 -1.10 17.14
N ALA A 35 -6.48 0.09 16.78
CA ALA A 35 -5.91 1.37 17.20
C ALA A 35 -6.93 2.50 17.02
N TYR A 36 -6.69 3.62 17.69
CA TYR A 36 -7.42 4.87 17.47
C TYR A 36 -6.46 6.02 17.12
N ILE A 37 -7.01 7.08 16.54
CA ILE A 37 -6.28 8.30 16.22
C ILE A 37 -6.43 9.25 17.41
N GLU A 38 -5.32 9.52 18.10
CA GLU A 38 -5.25 10.43 19.24
C GLU A 38 -5.39 11.88 18.77
N GLU A 39 -4.66 12.23 17.73
CA GLU A 39 -4.64 13.55 17.11
C GLU A 39 -4.28 13.42 15.63
N TYR A 40 -4.47 14.48 14.84
CA TYR A 40 -4.03 14.51 13.45
C TYR A 40 -3.52 15.90 13.06
N ASP A 41 -2.59 15.93 12.12
CA ASP A 41 -1.94 17.15 11.65
C ASP A 41 -2.00 17.26 10.11
N PRO A 42 -2.76 18.23 9.57
CA PRO A 42 -2.81 18.50 8.14
C PRO A 42 -1.63 19.38 7.69
N ILE A 43 -0.49 18.75 7.39
CA ILE A 43 0.76 19.45 7.03
C ILE A 43 0.81 20.02 5.60
N GLY A 44 -0.21 19.79 4.77
CA GLY A 44 -0.29 20.38 3.42
C GLY A 44 0.93 20.06 2.53
N TYR A 45 1.70 21.08 2.15
CA TYR A 45 2.89 20.96 1.29
C TYR A 45 4.19 20.73 2.07
N ASP A 46 4.16 20.78 3.39
CA ASP A 46 5.31 20.46 4.22
C ASP A 46 5.60 18.94 4.17
N ASN A 47 6.79 18.58 4.63
CA ASN A 47 7.24 17.20 4.67
C ASN A 47 7.56 16.78 6.10
N ALA A 48 7.03 15.63 6.48
CA ALA A 48 7.47 14.88 7.64
C ALA A 48 8.19 13.61 7.18
N THR A 49 8.72 12.85 8.14
CA THR A 49 9.32 11.54 7.86
C THR A 49 8.82 10.49 8.81
N ILE A 50 8.73 9.26 8.32
CA ILE A 50 8.48 8.06 9.13
C ILE A 50 9.67 7.12 9.02
N ARG A 51 9.82 6.27 10.03
CA ARG A 51 10.87 5.25 10.10
C ARG A 51 10.26 3.89 10.42
N LEU A 52 10.67 2.87 9.67
CA LEU A 52 10.30 1.47 9.93
C LEU A 52 11.25 0.84 10.95
N SER A 53 10.89 -0.34 11.46
CA SER A 53 11.68 -1.10 12.43
C SER A 53 13.09 -1.47 11.94
N ASP A 54 13.27 -1.62 10.64
CA ASP A 54 14.58 -1.91 10.00
C ASP A 54 15.46 -0.66 9.84
N GLY A 55 14.98 0.51 10.28
CA GLY A 55 15.70 1.78 10.21
C GLY A 55 15.51 2.55 8.90
N SER A 56 14.81 1.99 7.90
CA SER A 56 14.51 2.72 6.66
C SER A 56 13.60 3.91 6.93
N VAL A 57 13.87 5.03 6.24
CA VAL A 57 13.18 6.31 6.42
C VAL A 57 12.50 6.71 5.13
N TYR A 58 11.23 7.12 5.23
CA TYR A 58 10.40 7.54 4.10
C TYR A 58 9.82 8.92 4.36
N LYS A 59 9.73 9.73 3.30
CA LYS A 59 9.03 11.01 3.37
C LYS A 59 7.52 10.82 3.38
N CYS A 60 6.84 11.68 4.13
CA CYS A 60 5.40 11.78 4.11
C CYS A 60 4.93 13.24 4.08
N ARG A 61 3.68 13.45 3.64
CA ARG A 61 3.12 14.78 3.34
C ARG A 61 1.61 14.80 3.55
N GLN A 62 1.01 15.97 3.38
CA GLN A 62 -0.44 16.25 3.37
C GLN A 62 -1.19 16.04 4.68
N TRP A 63 -0.94 14.92 5.37
CA TRP A 63 -1.71 14.50 6.53
C TRP A 63 -0.90 13.55 7.41
N CYS A 64 -0.98 13.71 8.71
CA CYS A 64 -0.35 12.82 9.69
C CYS A 64 -1.32 12.48 10.83
N ASP A 65 -1.82 11.24 10.88
CA ASP A 65 -2.54 10.71 12.04
C ASP A 65 -1.56 10.27 13.11
N VAL A 66 -1.69 10.81 14.33
CA VAL A 66 -0.98 10.34 15.52
C VAL A 66 -1.74 9.15 16.08
N ILE A 67 -1.27 7.95 15.77
CA ILE A 67 -1.98 6.70 16.09
C ILE A 67 -1.57 6.22 17.48
N GLN A 68 -2.57 5.84 18.29
CA GLN A 68 -2.39 5.12 19.53
C GLN A 68 -2.83 3.66 19.33
N PRO A 69 -1.88 2.70 19.25
CA PRO A 69 -2.20 1.29 19.13
C PRO A 69 -2.91 0.74 20.38
N GLU A 70 -3.82 -0.21 20.17
CA GLU A 70 -4.49 -0.97 21.23
C GLU A 70 -4.08 -2.46 21.14
N THR A 71 -4.56 -3.16 20.11
CA THR A 71 -4.16 -4.55 19.80
C THR A 71 -3.18 -4.62 18.64
N ALA A 72 -3.09 -3.56 17.84
CA ALA A 72 -2.22 -3.49 16.69
C ALA A 72 -0.77 -3.30 17.11
N GLU A 73 0.14 -3.81 16.28
CA GLU A 73 1.56 -3.52 16.40
C GLU A 73 1.95 -2.31 15.55
N THR A 74 2.99 -1.60 15.98
CA THR A 74 3.57 -0.48 15.25
C THR A 74 4.49 -0.99 14.14
N VAL A 75 4.19 -0.64 12.89
CA VAL A 75 5.03 -0.92 11.72
C VAL A 75 6.01 0.22 11.46
N ALA A 76 5.56 1.46 11.64
CA ALA A 76 6.38 2.65 11.45
C ALA A 76 6.02 3.74 12.47
N THR A 77 7.03 4.51 12.86
CA THR A 77 6.90 5.68 13.74
C THR A 77 7.31 6.95 13.03
N TYR A 78 6.69 8.09 13.36
CA TYR A 78 7.18 9.39 12.92
C TYR A 78 8.59 9.66 13.44
N ASN A 79 9.40 10.33 12.63
CA ASN A 79 10.79 10.67 12.92
C ASN A 79 11.06 12.19 12.96
N SER A 80 10.02 13.01 12.74
CA SER A 80 10.04 14.48 12.76
C SER A 80 8.79 15.03 13.46
N GLU A 81 8.71 16.36 13.58
CA GLU A 81 7.61 17.12 14.20
C GLU A 81 7.35 16.78 15.69
N PHE A 82 6.30 17.40 16.26
CA PHE A 82 5.95 17.26 17.68
C PHE A 82 5.51 15.83 18.07
N TYR A 83 5.11 15.02 17.09
CA TYR A 83 4.72 13.62 17.25
C TYR A 83 5.84 12.62 16.93
N LYS A 84 7.10 13.07 16.88
CA LYS A 84 8.25 12.17 16.74
C LYS A 84 8.21 11.02 17.76
N GLY A 85 8.39 9.80 17.28
CA GLY A 85 8.31 8.57 18.07
C GLY A 85 6.91 7.99 18.22
N LYS A 86 5.86 8.71 17.83
CA LYS A 86 4.48 8.19 17.79
C LYS A 86 4.26 7.32 16.55
N THR A 87 3.28 6.42 16.63
CA THR A 87 2.96 5.48 15.56
C THR A 87 2.32 6.18 14.37
N ALA A 88 2.81 5.86 13.18
CA ALA A 88 2.30 6.36 11.89
C ALA A 88 1.64 5.26 11.05
N ILE A 89 2.06 3.99 11.23
CA ILE A 89 1.50 2.84 10.53
C ILE A 89 1.36 1.69 11.53
N THR A 90 0.21 1.01 11.50
CA THR A 90 -0.04 -0.18 12.31
C THR A 90 -0.36 -1.40 11.45
N ARG A 91 -0.13 -2.58 12.03
CA ARG A 91 -0.62 -3.89 11.54
C ARG A 91 -1.37 -4.57 12.68
N ASN A 92 -2.58 -5.05 12.42
CA ASN A 92 -3.41 -5.74 13.40
C ASN A 92 -3.88 -7.08 12.88
N HIS A 93 -3.82 -8.11 13.71
CA HIS A 93 -4.49 -9.37 13.42
C HIS A 93 -5.93 -9.29 13.94
N TYR A 94 -6.90 -9.54 13.06
CA TYR A 94 -8.31 -9.51 13.40
C TYR A 94 -9.02 -10.75 12.87
N GLY A 95 -9.46 -11.63 13.79
CA GLY A 95 -9.87 -12.98 13.41
C GLY A 95 -8.69 -13.73 12.77
N ASN A 96 -8.88 -14.25 11.56
CA ASN A 96 -7.83 -14.93 10.79
C ASN A 96 -7.20 -14.02 9.73
N GLY A 97 -7.48 -12.72 9.75
CA GLY A 97 -7.02 -11.75 8.74
C GLY A 97 -6.01 -10.77 9.31
N THR A 98 -5.54 -9.88 8.43
CA THR A 98 -4.55 -8.85 8.75
C THR A 98 -5.03 -7.50 8.26
N VAL A 99 -4.89 -6.47 9.08
CA VAL A 99 -5.32 -5.11 8.77
C VAL A 99 -4.15 -4.16 8.92
N TYR A 100 -3.84 -3.44 7.86
CA TYR A 100 -2.87 -2.35 7.90
C TYR A 100 -3.61 -1.02 7.94
N TYR A 101 -3.15 -0.09 8.78
CA TYR A 101 -3.60 1.29 8.75
C TYR A 101 -2.42 2.23 8.50
N ILE A 102 -2.49 2.99 7.41
CA ILE A 102 -1.46 3.95 7.01
C ILE A 102 -1.97 5.36 7.32
N GLY A 103 -1.49 5.95 8.41
CA GLY A 103 -1.95 7.24 8.93
C GLY A 103 -1.47 8.48 8.18
N THR A 104 -0.79 8.32 7.04
CA THR A 104 -0.20 9.45 6.31
C THR A 104 -0.06 9.16 4.81
N VAL A 105 0.26 10.20 4.03
CA VAL A 105 0.55 10.06 2.60
C VAL A 105 2.07 9.99 2.40
N CYS A 106 2.59 8.81 2.08
CA CYS A 106 4.01 8.54 1.93
C CYS A 106 4.47 8.55 0.46
N GLU A 107 5.77 8.47 0.25
CA GLU A 107 6.35 8.21 -1.06
C GLU A 107 6.07 6.78 -1.58
N LYS A 108 6.06 6.63 -2.93
CA LYS A 108 5.70 5.39 -3.65
C LYS A 108 6.48 4.16 -3.17
N SER A 109 7.76 4.33 -2.86
CA SER A 109 8.67 3.27 -2.41
C SER A 109 8.17 2.54 -1.15
N LEU A 110 7.53 3.26 -0.21
CA LEU A 110 6.94 2.65 0.98
C LEU A 110 5.76 1.75 0.60
N TYR A 111 4.85 2.22 -0.24
CA TYR A 111 3.69 1.45 -0.65
C TYR A 111 4.10 0.20 -1.41
N ASN A 112 5.09 0.30 -2.32
CA ASN A 112 5.65 -0.85 -3.01
C ASN A 112 6.18 -1.89 -2.02
N ARG A 113 6.86 -1.45 -0.95
CA ARG A 113 7.38 -2.35 0.08
C ARG A 113 6.26 -3.05 0.85
N ILE A 114 5.31 -2.29 1.40
CA ILE A 114 4.18 -2.84 2.18
C ILE A 114 3.36 -3.81 1.33
N VAL A 115 3.04 -3.43 0.09
CA VAL A 115 2.27 -4.29 -0.82
C VAL A 115 3.06 -5.53 -1.19
N LYS A 116 4.37 -5.44 -1.42
CA LYS A 116 5.22 -6.62 -1.68
C LYS A 116 5.20 -7.59 -0.51
N ASP A 117 5.35 -7.10 0.72
CA ASP A 117 5.27 -7.94 1.93
C ASP A 117 3.89 -8.63 2.01
N ILE A 118 2.80 -7.90 1.74
CA ILE A 118 1.45 -8.47 1.70
C ILE A 118 1.29 -9.53 0.60
N LEU A 119 1.80 -9.30 -0.61
CA LEU A 119 1.73 -10.27 -1.71
C LEU A 119 2.48 -11.56 -1.37
N VAL A 120 3.64 -11.45 -0.74
CA VAL A 120 4.41 -12.60 -0.24
C VAL A 120 3.62 -13.34 0.84
N ASP A 121 3.10 -12.64 1.85
CA ASP A 121 2.37 -13.24 2.97
C ASP A 121 1.06 -13.93 2.53
N THR A 122 0.39 -13.37 1.52
CA THR A 122 -0.89 -13.89 1.00
C THR A 122 -0.71 -14.94 -0.10
N GLY A 123 0.51 -15.10 -0.64
CA GLY A 123 0.78 -15.96 -1.78
C GLY A 123 0.13 -15.51 -3.09
N ILE A 124 -0.28 -14.23 -3.19
CA ILE A 124 -0.81 -13.68 -4.44
C ILE A 124 0.33 -13.58 -5.46
N PRO A 125 0.22 -14.21 -6.65
CA PRO A 125 1.27 -14.16 -7.66
C PRO A 125 1.52 -12.73 -8.15
N TYR A 126 2.79 -12.38 -8.31
CA TYR A 126 3.22 -11.10 -8.90
C TYR A 126 4.54 -11.27 -9.65
N VAL A 127 4.85 -10.30 -10.52
CA VAL A 127 6.16 -10.21 -11.18
C VAL A 127 6.99 -9.18 -10.45
N ASP A 128 8.12 -9.62 -9.88
CA ASP A 128 9.04 -8.74 -9.18
C ASP A 128 9.96 -8.00 -10.16
N GLY A 129 10.42 -6.81 -9.78
CA GLY A 129 11.42 -6.07 -10.56
C GLY A 129 10.95 -5.53 -11.92
N LEU A 130 9.64 -5.34 -12.12
CA LEU A 130 9.15 -4.64 -13.30
C LEU A 130 9.70 -3.21 -13.36
N PRO A 131 10.18 -2.75 -14.53
CA PRO A 131 10.55 -1.35 -14.71
C PRO A 131 9.36 -0.42 -14.45
N ASP A 132 9.65 0.80 -14.00
CA ASP A 132 8.62 1.80 -13.73
C ASP A 132 7.79 2.09 -14.99
N ASN A 133 6.46 2.00 -14.85
CA ASN A 133 5.48 2.15 -15.93
C ASN A 133 5.49 1.03 -16.99
N VAL A 134 6.11 -0.11 -16.71
CA VAL A 134 5.82 -1.36 -17.42
C VAL A 134 4.70 -2.09 -16.68
N GLU A 135 3.69 -2.53 -17.42
CA GLU A 135 2.50 -3.20 -16.87
C GLU A 135 2.33 -4.57 -17.50
N ILE A 136 2.03 -5.58 -16.67
CA ILE A 136 1.65 -6.91 -17.13
C ILE A 136 0.24 -7.21 -16.62
N THR A 137 -0.67 -7.52 -17.53
CA THR A 137 -2.02 -7.98 -17.20
C THR A 137 -2.27 -9.36 -17.79
N THR A 138 -2.95 -10.23 -17.03
CA THR A 138 -3.27 -11.59 -17.45
C THR A 138 -4.78 -11.77 -17.49
N ARG A 139 -5.29 -12.31 -18.59
CA ARG A 139 -6.68 -12.74 -18.74
C ARG A 139 -6.70 -14.24 -18.95
N THR A 140 -7.56 -14.93 -18.20
CA THR A 140 -7.76 -16.38 -18.31
C THR A 140 -9.22 -16.68 -18.67
N GLY A 141 -9.44 -17.63 -19.57
CA GLY A 141 -10.76 -18.03 -20.03
C GLY A 141 -10.69 -18.98 -21.21
N ASP A 142 -11.70 -19.83 -21.39
CA ASP A 142 -11.80 -20.80 -22.51
C ASP A 142 -10.55 -21.67 -22.72
N GLY A 143 -9.85 -22.02 -21.63
CA GLY A 143 -8.60 -22.79 -21.70
C GLY A 143 -7.43 -22.00 -22.28
N ILE A 144 -7.46 -20.67 -22.21
CA ILE A 144 -6.41 -19.78 -22.70
C ILE A 144 -5.95 -18.88 -21.55
N GLU A 145 -4.64 -18.71 -21.44
CA GLU A 145 -4.00 -17.62 -20.71
C GLU A 145 -3.43 -16.61 -21.71
N ALA A 146 -3.86 -15.35 -21.63
CA ALA A 146 -3.31 -14.26 -22.42
C ALA A 146 -2.68 -13.22 -21.50
N ARG A 147 -1.36 -13.04 -21.62
CA ARG A 147 -0.60 -11.97 -20.96
C ARG A 147 -0.37 -10.82 -21.93
N PHE A 148 -0.63 -9.61 -21.46
CA PHE A 148 -0.39 -8.37 -22.18
C PHE A 148 0.66 -7.56 -21.42
N ILE A 149 1.74 -7.21 -22.11
CA ILE A 149 2.92 -6.53 -21.55
C ILE A 149 3.00 -5.17 -22.21
N PHE A 150 2.76 -4.10 -21.45
CA PHE A 150 2.73 -2.72 -21.93
C PHE A 150 3.96 -1.95 -21.48
N ASN A 151 4.59 -1.24 -22.40
CA ASN A 151 5.52 -0.17 -22.08
C ASN A 151 4.78 1.17 -22.11
N ASN A 152 4.42 1.73 -20.96
CA ASN A 152 3.73 3.03 -20.90
C ASN A 152 4.71 4.23 -20.90
N THR A 153 5.93 4.04 -21.40
CA THR A 153 6.96 5.09 -21.47
C THR A 153 7.31 5.46 -22.91
N ASN A 154 7.91 6.64 -23.07
CA ASN A 154 8.46 7.11 -24.34
C ASN A 154 9.91 6.63 -24.60
N LYS A 155 10.38 5.62 -23.87
CA LYS A 155 11.73 5.05 -23.97
C LYS A 155 11.64 3.55 -24.16
N GLU A 156 12.69 2.95 -24.70
CA GLU A 156 12.84 1.50 -24.68
C GLU A 156 12.89 0.99 -23.24
N GLN A 157 12.26 -0.16 -22.98
CA GLN A 157 12.27 -0.85 -21.70
C GLN A 157 12.68 -2.31 -21.89
N SER A 158 13.46 -2.84 -20.96
CA SER A 158 13.80 -4.27 -20.91
C SER A 158 13.39 -4.85 -19.57
N LEU A 159 12.83 -6.06 -19.58
CA LEU A 159 12.47 -6.80 -18.38
C LEU A 159 12.79 -8.29 -18.54
N MET A 160 13.03 -8.95 -17.41
CA MET A 160 13.12 -10.41 -17.35
C MET A 160 11.76 -10.99 -17.01
N LEU A 161 11.25 -11.89 -17.83
CA LEU A 161 9.99 -12.59 -17.61
C LEU A 161 10.15 -14.07 -17.99
N ASP A 162 9.72 -14.98 -17.10
CA ASP A 162 9.82 -16.43 -17.27
C ASP A 162 11.23 -16.94 -17.67
N GLY A 163 12.29 -16.24 -17.22
CA GLY A 163 13.68 -16.58 -17.54
C GLY A 163 14.17 -16.08 -18.91
N GLY A 164 13.35 -15.36 -19.67
CA GLY A 164 13.72 -14.70 -20.91
C GLY A 164 13.77 -13.17 -20.79
N GLU A 165 14.58 -12.53 -21.62
CA GLU A 165 14.59 -11.07 -21.76
C GLU A 165 13.52 -10.63 -22.76
N ILE A 166 12.73 -9.63 -22.38
CA ILE A 166 11.76 -8.96 -23.25
C ILE A 166 12.17 -7.49 -23.37
N CYS A 167 12.51 -7.07 -24.59
CA CYS A 167 12.68 -5.64 -24.93
C CYS A 167 11.38 -5.09 -25.50
N LEU A 168 11.01 -3.87 -25.13
CA LEU A 168 9.82 -3.17 -25.59
C LEU A 168 10.22 -1.80 -26.13
N ALA A 169 9.89 -1.51 -27.38
CA ALA A 169 10.01 -0.17 -27.95
C ALA A 169 9.10 0.82 -27.20
N PRO A 170 9.32 2.15 -27.33
CA PRO A 170 8.43 3.16 -26.76
C PRO A 170 6.96 2.91 -27.11
N PHE A 171 6.09 2.86 -26.10
CA PHE A 171 4.65 2.60 -26.24
C PHE A 171 4.27 1.24 -26.88
N GLU A 172 5.20 0.30 -26.96
CA GLU A 172 4.93 -1.04 -27.49
C GLU A 172 4.11 -1.86 -26.48
N MET A 173 3.24 -2.71 -27.03
CA MET A 173 2.61 -3.81 -26.31
C MET A 173 3.00 -5.14 -26.94
N LYS A 174 3.44 -6.09 -26.12
CA LYS A 174 3.62 -7.50 -26.53
C LYS A 174 2.55 -8.38 -25.89
N THR A 175 2.26 -9.49 -26.56
CA THR A 175 1.33 -10.50 -26.06
C THR A 175 2.02 -11.85 -25.98
N ASP A 176 1.71 -12.59 -24.93
CA ASP A 176 2.07 -14.00 -24.78
C ASP A 176 0.81 -14.80 -24.47
N ILE A 177 0.47 -15.73 -25.36
CA ILE A 177 -0.79 -16.48 -25.32
C ILE A 177 -0.46 -17.96 -25.23
N LYS A 178 -0.91 -18.60 -24.15
CA LYS A 178 -0.72 -20.03 -23.88
C LYS A 178 -2.08 -20.73 -23.85
N LYS A 179 -2.15 -21.94 -24.42
CA LYS A 179 -3.26 -22.86 -24.18
C LYS A 179 -3.01 -23.57 -22.85
N MET A 180 -4.01 -23.57 -21.97
CA MET A 180 -4.02 -24.27 -20.68
C MET A 180 -4.43 -25.74 -20.86
#